data_AF-F8D5M3-F1
#
_entry.id   AF-F8D5M3-F1
#
_cell.length_a   1.000
_cell.length_b   1.000
_cell.length_c   1.000
_cell.angle_alpha   90.00
_cell.angle_beta   90.00
_cell.angle_gamma   90.00
#
_symmetry.space_group_name_H-M   'P 1'
#
loop_
_entity.id
_entity.type
_entity.pdbx_description
1 polymer ?
#
loop_
_entity_poly.entity_id
_entity_poly.type
_entity_poly.pdbx_seq_one_letter_code
_entity_poly.pdbx_strand_id
1 'polypeptide(L)' 'MALNKLRQLDSDSAGLALPKDDLRLEGLLDDDGQIDGDHYLHIRHLENGKWSVELVEEIEP' A
#
# COMPACT_ATOMS: atom_id res chain seq x y z
N MET A 1 -7.95 -9.62 10.47
CA MET A 1 -8.18 -9.75 9.02
C MET A 1 -9.14 -8.65 8.59
N ALA A 2 -8.63 -7.60 7.95
CA ALA A 2 -9.49 -6.60 7.33
C ALA A 2 -9.77 -7.01 5.88
N LEU A 3 -11.04 -7.15 5.51
CA LEU A 3 -11.44 -7.29 4.11
C LEU A 3 -11.56 -5.86 3.54
N ASN A 4 -10.60 -5.47 2.70
CA ASN A 4 -10.64 -4.16 2.06
C ASN A 4 -11.36 -4.24 0.71
N LYS A 5 -12.20 -3.23 0.44
CA LYS A 5 -12.92 -3.12 -0.83
C LYS A 5 -11.97 -2.58 -1.90
N LEU A 6 -11.90 -3.24 -3.06
CA LEU A 6 -11.26 -2.70 -4.26
C LEU A 6 -12.07 -1.50 -4.75
N ARG A 7 -11.39 -0.38 -5.03
CA ARG A 7 -12.01 0.87 -5.48
C ARG A 7 -11.39 1.30 -6.80
N GLN A 8 -12.21 1.79 -7.73
CA GLN A 8 -11.73 2.53 -8.89
C GLN A 8 -11.04 3.80 -8.41
N LEU A 9 -9.81 4.06 -8.86
CA LEU A 9 -9.09 5.30 -8.54
C LEU A 9 -9.15 6.27 -9.72
N ASP A 10 -8.87 5.77 -10.92
CA ASP A 10 -8.93 6.53 -12.18
C ASP A 10 -9.36 5.63 -13.36
N SER A 11 -9.17 6.06 -14.61
CA SER A 11 -9.54 5.32 -15.82
C SER A 11 -8.81 3.99 -15.99
N ASP A 12 -7.59 3.90 -15.48
CA ASP A 12 -6.65 2.83 -15.77
C ASP A 12 -6.19 2.09 -14.51
N SER A 13 -6.58 2.57 -13.32
CA SER A 13 -6.15 2.02 -12.04
C SER A 13 -7.30 1.79 -11.04
N ALA A 14 -7.10 0.75 -10.24
CA ALA A 14 -7.91 0.42 -9.08
C ALA A 14 -6.98 0.13 -7.90
N GLY A 15 -7.46 0.37 -6.67
CA GLY A 15 -6.65 0.25 -5.48
C GLY A 15 -7.41 -0.21 -4.25
N LEU A 16 -6.63 -0.59 -3.24
CA LEU A 16 -7.09 -0.94 -1.90
C LEU A 16 -6.62 0.13 -0.93
N ALA A 17 -7.46 0.48 0.05
CA ALA A 17 -6.98 1.28 1.17
C ALA A 17 -6.31 0.36 2.20
N LEU A 18 -5.11 0.72 2.62
CA LEU A 18 -4.43 0.09 3.75
C LEU A 18 -4.90 0.76 5.05
N PRO A 19 -5.19 0.00 6.13
CA PRO A 19 -5.53 0.58 7.42
C PRO A 19 -4.41 1.47 7.95
N LYS A 20 -4.75 2.66 8.48
CA LYS A 20 -3.76 3.58 9.05
C LYS A 20 -2.98 2.96 10.21
N ASP A 21 -3.59 2.05 10.97
CA ASP A 21 -2.91 1.39 12.08
C ASP A 21 -1.78 0.48 11.60
N ASP A 22 -1.98 -0.23 10.48
CA ASP A 22 -0.93 -1.05 9.85
C ASP A 22 0.18 -0.15 9.32
N LEU A 23 -0.15 0.95 8.64
CA LEU A 23 0.83 1.91 8.13
C LEU A 23 1.65 2.58 9.24
N ARG A 24 1.02 2.85 10.40
CA ARG A 24 1.71 3.43 11.57
C ARG A 24 2.73 2.46 12.16
N LEU A 25 2.42 1.16 12.20
CA LEU A 25 3.38 0.14 12.69
C LEU A 25 4.64 0.09 11.82
N GLU A 26 4.49 0.33 10.52
CA GLU A 26 5.60 0.38 9.56
C GLU A 26 6.29 1.76 9.50
N GLY A 27 5.90 2.72 10.34
CA GLY A 27 6.50 4.06 10.36
C GLY A 27 6.22 4.91 9.11
N LEU A 28 5.16 4.58 8.35
CA LEU A 28 4.82 5.24 7.08
C LEU A 28 3.94 6.48 7.25
N LEU A 29 3.60 6.82 8.50
CA LEU A 29 2.76 7.95 8.83
C LEU A 29 3.45 8.87 9.83
N ASP A 30 3.22 10.18 9.69
CA ASP A 30 3.58 11.17 10.70
C ASP A 30 2.66 11.12 11.95
N ASP A 31 2.95 11.99 12.92
CA ASP A 31 2.18 12.12 14.17
C ASP A 31 0.71 12.51 13.94
N ASP A 32 0.40 13.16 12.82
CA ASP A 32 -0.96 13.54 12.41
C ASP A 32 -1.65 12.43 11.59
N GLY A 33 -0.97 11.30 11.36
CA GLY A 33 -1.45 10.15 10.63
C GLY A 33 -1.55 10.38 9.12
N GLN A 34 -0.77 11.31 8.57
CA GLN A 34 -0.59 11.51 7.13
C GLN A 34 0.64 10.75 6.66
N ILE A 35 0.70 10.44 5.36
CA ILE A 35 1.90 9.83 4.77
C ILE A 35 3.05 10.83 4.83
N ASP A 36 4.19 10.40 5.36
CA ASP A 36 5.39 11.23 5.49
C ASP A 36 6.45 10.83 4.45
N GLY A 37 6.81 11.75 3.55
CA GLY A 37 7.78 11.49 2.50
C GLY A 37 7.29 10.55 1.38
N ASP A 38 8.25 10.01 0.63
CA ASP A 38 7.99 9.10 -0.49
C ASP A 38 8.16 7.65 -0.04
N HIS A 39 7.07 6.88 -0.11
CA HIS A 39 7.08 5.45 0.16
C HIS A 39 6.63 4.69 -1.07
N TYR A 40 7.35 3.62 -1.38
CA TYR A 40 7.06 2.80 -2.55
C TYR A 40 6.70 1.39 -2.11
N LEU A 41 5.69 0.83 -2.77
CA LEU A 41 5.25 -0.54 -2.55
C LEU A 41 5.44 -1.31 -3.85
N HIS A 42 6.14 -2.43 -3.77
CA HIS A 42 6.21 -3.39 -4.87
C HIS A 42 5.00 -4.33 -4.77
N ILE A 43 4.16 -4.30 -5.80
CA ILE A 43 2.98 -5.18 -5.91
C ILE A 43 3.27 -6.29 -6.92
N ARG A 44 3.22 -7.54 -6.47
CA ARG A 44 3.40 -8.71 -7.35
C ARG A 44 2.13 -9.55 -7.39
N HIS A 45 1.63 -9.78 -8.60
CA HIS A 45 0.58 -10.78 -8.81
C HIS A 45 1.17 -12.18 -8.62
N LEU A 46 0.51 -12.95 -7.77
CA LEU A 46 0.74 -14.38 -7.55
C LEU A 46 -0.44 -15.16 -8.16
N GLU A 47 -0.36 -16.48 -8.15
CA GLU A 47 -1.46 -17.31 -8.67
C GLU A 47 -2.71 -17.28 -7.78
N ASN A 48 -3.87 -17.55 -8.38
CA ASN A 48 -5.16 -17.72 -7.71
C ASN A 48 -5.71 -16.45 -7.02
N GLY A 49 -5.56 -15.28 -7.66
CA GLY A 49 -6.09 -14.02 -7.12
C GLY A 49 -5.39 -13.61 -5.82
N LYS A 50 -4.12 -13.95 -5.70
CA LYS A 50 -3.26 -13.52 -4.60
C LYS A 50 -2.28 -12.48 -5.12
N TRP A 51 -1.96 -11.53 -4.27
CA TRP A 51 -0.92 -10.55 -4.51
C TRP A 51 -0.03 -10.49 -3.27
N SER A 52 1.27 -10.28 -3.48
CA SER A 52 2.15 -9.79 -2.41
C SER A 52 2.32 -8.28 -2.57
N VAL A 53 2.41 -7.59 -1.42
CA VAL A 53 2.70 -6.17 -1.34
C VAL A 53 3.83 -6.02 -0.35
N GLU A 54 4.92 -5.40 -0.77
CA GLU A 54 6.15 -5.26 0.01
C GLU A 54 6.61 -3.79 -0.03
N LEU A 55 6.91 -3.22 1.13
CA LEU A 55 7.54 -1.90 1.23
C LEU A 55 8.97 -2.00 0.69
N VAL A 56 9.38 -1.05 -0.14
CA VAL A 56 10.74 -0.95 -0.65
C VAL A 56 11.42 0.28 -0.07
N GLU A 57 12.62 0.08 0.46
CA GLU A 57 13.44 1.12 1.08
C GLU A 57 14.17 2.00 0.05
N GLU A 58 14.39 1.49 -1.16
CA GLU A 58 15.05 2.21 -2.25
C GLU A 58 14.52 1.74 -3.60
N ILE A 59 14.28 2.68 -4.52
CA ILE A 59 14.13 2.38 -5.95
C ILE A 59 15.50 2.61 -6.58
N GLU A 60 16.23 1.55 -6.92
CA GLU A 60 17.40 1.70 -7.78
C GLU A 60 16.93 2.19 -9.17
N PRO A 61 17.52 3.28 -9.70
CA PRO A 61 17.13 3.87 -11.00
C PRO A 61 17.50 3.02 -12.22
#